data_AF-A0A9R1X837-F1
#
_entry.id   AF-A0A9R1X837-F1
#
_cell.length_a   1.000
_cell.length_b   1.000
_cell.length_c   1.000
_cell.angle_alpha   90.00
_cell.angle_beta   90.00
_cell.angle_gamma   90.00
#
_symmetry.space_group_name_H-M   'P 1'
#
loop_
_entity.id
_entity.type
_entity.pdbx_description
1 polymer ?
#
loop_
_entity_poly.entity_id
_entity_poly.type
_entity_poly.pdbx_seq_one_letter_code
_entity_poly.pdbx_strand_id
1 'polypeptide(L)'
;MIAAISEDPMSFKGKVVVIRGEGPKGGPGMPEMLTPTSAIMGAGLGKECALLTDGRFSGGSHRYVVRHIFPEAQVSSFSFF
;
A
#
# COMPACT_ATOMS: atom_id res chain seq x y z
N MET A 1 -2.48 1.09 -8.53
CA MET A 1 -3.23 1.63 -7.37
C MET A 1 -3.82 3.02 -7.64
N ILE A 2 -3.02 4.02 -8.00
CA ILE A 2 -3.50 5.41 -8.19
C ILE A 2 -4.62 5.51 -9.25
N ALA A 3 -4.50 4.80 -10.36
CA ALA A 3 -5.59 4.74 -11.35
C ALA A 3 -6.87 4.14 -10.77
N ALA A 4 -6.76 3.01 -10.05
CA ALA A 4 -7.91 2.32 -9.47
C ALA A 4 -8.66 3.15 -8.42
N ILE A 5 -7.95 3.91 -7.57
CA ILE A 5 -8.62 4.81 -6.60
C ILE A 5 -9.22 6.04 -7.26
N SER A 6 -8.69 6.46 -8.41
CA SER A 6 -9.27 7.56 -9.20
C SER A 6 -10.53 7.14 -9.97
N GLU A 7 -10.64 5.86 -10.35
CA GLU A 7 -11.80 5.33 -11.07
C GLU A 7 -12.96 5.01 -10.13
N ASP A 8 -12.71 4.28 -9.05
CA ASP A 8 -13.72 3.96 -8.03
C ASP A 8 -13.10 3.93 -6.63
N PRO A 9 -13.13 5.06 -5.90
CA PRO A 9 -12.61 5.11 -4.55
C PRO A 9 -13.44 4.26 -3.58
N MET A 10 -14.76 4.19 -3.77
CA MET A 10 -15.66 3.48 -2.86
C MET A 10 -15.44 1.97 -2.87
N SER A 11 -14.94 1.41 -3.98
CA SER A 11 -14.52 0.01 -4.05
C SER A 11 -13.48 -0.37 -3.01
N PHE A 12 -12.67 0.56 -2.50
CA PHE A 12 -11.63 0.27 -1.53
C PHE A 12 -12.13 0.23 -0.08
N LYS A 13 -13.31 0.79 0.22
CA LYS A 13 -13.88 0.87 1.56
C LYS A 13 -13.98 -0.52 2.21
N GLY A 14 -13.41 -0.66 3.41
CA GLY A 14 -13.40 -1.91 4.16
C GLY A 14 -12.42 -2.97 3.64
N LYS A 15 -11.64 -2.66 2.60
CA LYS A 15 -10.68 -3.60 2.00
C LYS A 15 -9.26 -3.38 2.51
N VAL A 16 -8.46 -4.41 2.28
CA VAL A 16 -7.04 -4.45 2.54
C VAL A 16 -6.32 -4.19 1.22
N VAL A 17 -5.62 -3.06 1.13
CA VAL A 17 -4.87 -2.66 -0.06
C VAL A 17 -3.43 -3.09 0.09
N VAL A 18 -3.01 -4.02 -0.76
CA VAL A 18 -1.65 -4.56 -0.76
C VAL A 18 -0.89 -4.01 -1.96
N ILE A 19 0.18 -3.26 -1.69
CA ILE A 19 1.12 -2.76 -2.69
C ILE A 19 2.37 -3.64 -2.62
N ARG A 20 2.54 -4.51 -3.61
CA ARG A 20 3.66 -5.45 -3.74
C ARG A 20 4.63 -4.97 -4.82
N GLY A 21 5.88 -5.42 -4.74
CA GLY A 21 6.90 -5.10 -5.75
C GLY A 21 7.63 -3.79 -5.49
N GLU A 22 7.47 -3.20 -4.29
CA GLU A 22 8.13 -1.95 -3.90
C GLU A 22 9.25 -2.21 -2.88
N GLY A 23 9.60 -3.49 -2.70
CA GLY A 23 10.72 -3.93 -1.88
C GLY A 23 12.09 -3.62 -2.49
N PRO A 24 13.19 -3.95 -1.79
CA PRO A 24 14.56 -3.64 -2.21
C PRO A 24 14.94 -4.15 -3.59
N LYS A 25 14.42 -5.31 -4.04
CA LYS A 25 14.66 -5.84 -5.40
C LYS A 25 13.50 -5.57 -6.36
N GLY A 26 12.29 -5.38 -5.84
CA GLY A 26 11.10 -5.03 -6.63
C GLY A 26 11.17 -3.63 -7.23
N GLY A 27 11.39 -2.62 -6.37
CA GLY A 27 11.42 -1.19 -6.73
C GLY A 27 12.81 -0.60 -7.01
N PRO A 28 13.87 -1.43 -7.05
CA PRO A 28 15.25 -1.11 -6.63
C PRO A 28 15.43 -0.04 -5.54
N GLY A 29 15.93 -0.44 -4.36
CA GLY A 29 16.31 0.51 -3.30
C GLY A 29 15.18 0.95 -2.37
N MET A 30 14.00 0.33 -2.47
CA MET A 30 12.85 0.49 -1.57
C MET A 30 12.39 1.95 -1.44
N PRO A 31 11.78 2.52 -2.51
CA PRO A 31 11.38 3.92 -2.55
C PRO A 31 10.33 4.25 -1.48
N GLU A 32 10.40 5.48 -0.94
CA GLU A 32 9.40 5.98 -0.01
C GLU A 32 8.17 6.51 -0.75
N MET A 33 7.03 5.86 -0.55
CA MET A 33 5.78 6.25 -1.21
C MET A 33 4.88 7.08 -0.29
N LEU A 34 4.65 8.34 -0.66
CA LEU A 34 3.67 9.24 -0.03
C LEU A 34 2.32 9.21 -0.77
N THR A 35 2.37 9.12 -2.09
CA THR A 35 1.23 9.19 -3.02
C THR A 35 0.08 8.22 -2.75
N PRO A 36 0.30 6.93 -2.44
CA PRO A 36 -0.81 6.00 -2.16
C PRO A 36 -1.51 6.31 -0.83
N THR A 37 -0.75 6.73 0.17
CA THR A 37 -1.30 7.14 1.48
C THR A 37 -2.11 8.42 1.34
N SER A 38 -1.60 9.43 0.61
CA SER A 38 -2.31 10.69 0.37
C SER A 38 -3.56 10.51 -0.49
N ALA A 39 -3.54 9.60 -1.48
CA ALA A 39 -4.71 9.30 -2.29
C ALA A 39 -5.85 8.67 -1.47
N ILE A 40 -5.54 7.70 -0.59
CA ILE A 40 -6.53 7.08 0.31
C ILE A 40 -7.10 8.09 1.31
N MET A 41 -6.26 8.99 1.81
CA MET A 41 -6.68 10.08 2.67
C MET A 41 -7.56 11.09 1.94
N GLY A 42 -7.20 11.46 0.70
CA GLY A 42 -7.98 12.37 -0.16
C GLY A 42 -9.34 11.78 -0.54
N ALA A 43 -9.43 10.46 -0.66
CA ALA A 43 -10.69 9.74 -0.85
C ALA A 43 -11.53 9.59 0.44
N GLY A 44 -11.06 10.05 1.59
CA GLY A 44 -11.77 9.94 2.88
C GLY A 44 -11.73 8.54 3.51
N LEU A 45 -10.92 7.63 2.97
CA LEU A 45 -10.91 6.20 3.34
C LEU A 45 -9.82 5.85 4.37
N GLY A 46 -9.10 6.84 4.90
CA GLY A 46 -7.96 6.62 5.80
C GLY A 46 -8.24 5.85 7.09
N LYS A 47 -9.51 5.73 7.51
CA LYS A 47 -9.93 4.94 8.69
C LYS A 47 -10.65 3.64 8.33
N GLU A 48 -10.99 3.47 7.06
CA GLU A 48 -11.84 2.39 6.55
C GLU A 48 -11.07 1.37 5.71
N CYS A 49 -9.81 1.66 5.36
CA CYS A 49 -8.96 0.76 4.58
C CYS A 49 -7.65 0.48 5.32
N ALA A 50 -7.12 -0.74 5.17
CA ALA A 50 -5.78 -1.10 5.63
C ALA A 50 -4.79 -1.03 4.46
N LEU A 51 -3.57 -0.56 4.72
CA LEU A 51 -2.49 -0.48 3.72
C LEU A 51 -1.35 -1.42 4.10
N LEU A 52 -0.95 -2.29 3.18
CA LEU A 52 0.21 -3.17 3.30
C LEU A 52 1.19 -2.92 2.17
N THR A 53 2.48 -2.91 2.49
CA THR A 53 3.53 -2.86 1.48
C THR A 53 4.79 -3.61 1.89
N ASP A 54 5.46 -4.21 0.91
CA ASP A 54 6.84 -4.72 1.03
C ASP A 54 7.89 -3.59 0.94
N GLY A 55 7.47 -2.37 0.59
CA GLY A 55 8.30 -1.17 0.55
C GLY A 55 8.18 -0.27 1.79
N ARG A 56 8.35 1.04 1.57
CA ARG A 56 8.19 2.10 2.58
C ARG A 56 6.99 2.99 2.27
N PHE A 57 6.28 3.42 3.31
CA PHE A 57 5.32 4.53 3.22
C PHE A 57 5.79 5.72 4.03
N SER A 58 5.82 6.89 3.42
CA SER A 58 5.92 8.18 4.10
C SER A 58 4.52 8.81 4.20
N GLY A 59 4.21 9.52 5.30
CA GLY A 59 2.90 10.16 5.54
C GLY A 59 2.04 9.52 6.65
N GLY A 60 1.42 10.39 7.45
CA GLY A 60 0.77 10.09 8.74
C GLY A 60 -0.26 8.96 8.71
N SER A 61 0.01 7.93 9.51
CA SER A 61 -0.71 6.65 9.56
C SER A 61 -1.85 6.71 10.56
N HIS A 62 -3.10 6.81 10.09
CA HIS A 62 -4.24 7.02 10.99
C HIS A 62 -5.02 5.75 11.37
N ARG A 63 -4.57 4.54 10.98
CA ARG A 63 -5.02 3.29 11.62
C ARG A 63 -4.17 2.03 11.36
N TYR A 64 -4.17 1.48 10.15
CA TYR A 64 -3.50 0.19 9.87
C TYR A 64 -2.59 0.31 8.65
N VAL A 65 -1.31 0.54 8.91
CA VAL A 65 -0.27 0.61 7.88
C VAL A 65 0.85 -0.36 8.24
N VAL A 66 0.96 -1.45 7.50
CA VAL A 66 2.02 -2.44 7.66
C VAL A 66 3.05 -2.23 6.55
N ARG A 67 4.31 -2.04 6.95
CA ARG A 67 5.46 -1.79 6.06
C ARG A 67 6.49 -2.89 6.26
N HIS A 68 7.46 -3.00 5.34
CA HIS A 68 8.59 -3.92 5.45
C HIS A 68 8.14 -5.38 5.60
N ILE A 69 7.15 -5.80 4.83
CA ILE A 69 6.72 -7.20 4.81
C ILE A 69 7.88 -8.03 4.23
N PHE A 70 8.39 -8.95 5.04
CA PHE A 70 9.46 -9.87 4.65
C PHE A 70 8.94 -11.32 4.67
N PRO A 71 9.24 -12.14 3.65
CA PRO A 71 10.09 -11.87 2.50
C PRO A 71 9.37 -11.03 1.41
N GLU A 72 10.13 -10.21 0.66
CA GLU A 72 9.54 -9.36 -0.39
C GLU A 72 8.89 -10.20 -1.50
N ALA A 73 7.89 -9.65 -2.18
CA ALA A 73 7.09 -10.37 -3.19
C ALA A 73 7.94 -10.88 -4.38
N GLN A 74 9.08 -10.24 -4.64
CA GLN A 74 9.99 -10.60 -5.71
C GLN A 74 10.93 -11.77 -5.34
N VAL A 75 11.12 -12.05 -4.04
CA VAL A 75 12.04 -13.09 -3.55
C VAL A 75 11.31 -14.32 -3.06
N SER A 76 10.06 -14.18 -2.63
CA SER A 76 9.23 -15.31 -2.23
C SER A 76 7.83 -15.19 -2.84
N SER A 77 7.27 -16.34 -3.23
CA SER A 77 5.87 -16.46 -3.65
C SER A 77 4.94 -16.35 -2.42
N PHE A 78 5.02 -15.24 -1.67
CA PHE A 78 4.12 -15.01 -0.54
C PHE A 78 2.84 -14.35 -1.07
N SER A 79 1.84 -15.18 -1.35
CA SER A 79 0.49 -14.73 -1.67
C SER A 79 -0.34 -14.72 -0.40
N PHE A 80 -0.65 -13.54 0.13
CA PHE A 80 -1.81 -13.39 1.01
C PHE A 80 -3.06 -13.61 0.15
N PHE A 81 -3.75 -14.73 0.39
CA PHE A 81 -5.07 -15.03 -0.16
C PHE A 81 -6.13 -14.11 0.44
#